data_AF-A0A521RJ52-F1
#
_entry.id   AF-A0A521RJ52-F1
#
_cell.length_a   1.000
_cell.length_b   1.000
_cell.length_c   1.000
_cell.angle_alpha   90.00
_cell.angle_beta   90.00
_cell.angle_gamma   90.00
#
_symmetry.space_group_name_H-M   'P 1'
#
loop_
_entity.id
_entity.type
_entity.pdbx_description
1 polymer ?
#
loop_
_entity_poly.entity_id
_entity_poly.type
_entity_poly.pdbx_seq_one_letter_code
_entity_poly.pdbx_strand_id
1 'polypeptide(L)'
;MKIKLRLILVANIIIASLTGIYANAGTILITEFDYGPYAYTTMKSNLEAAGHTVNIVNAKIAGNLATALGSGIYDSLFLYDLTSNSYLNLADRTAVAGFYGVHDSIVIDSRSYGYYFQGNNASEVKLLQNIAAEFDSRNGGVWFGTDHDPDWTKNVNPILSLMGFDTVAGSHSQAVNSWDPASVLLSGVTPTDLWGSGASVGHVSLGIQPNGVDMRFHFGHSSGTYGAIPYISASFGNFIAPDEDPSDHASVPEPTTIILLGIGIANMGFSRRNTRQR
;
A
#
# COMPACT_ATOMS: atom_id res chain seq x y z
N MET A 1 -4.34 27.25 -51.18
CA MET A 1 -3.98 27.52 -49.76
C MET A 1 -4.64 26.58 -48.74
N LYS A 2 -5.80 25.96 -49.01
CA LYS A 2 -6.50 25.06 -48.06
C LYS A 2 -5.84 23.69 -47.81
N ILE A 3 -4.98 23.20 -48.72
CA ILE A 3 -4.33 21.88 -48.62
C ILE A 3 -3.17 21.89 -47.60
N LYS A 4 -2.40 22.98 -47.50
CA LYS A 4 -1.29 23.10 -46.54
C LYS A 4 -1.77 23.14 -45.08
N LEU A 5 -2.97 23.67 -44.81
CA LEU A 5 -3.52 23.76 -43.46
C LEU A 5 -3.99 22.40 -42.92
N ARG A 6 -4.44 21.49 -43.80
CA ARG A 6 -4.88 20.13 -43.41
C ARG A 6 -3.71 19.21 -43.08
N LEU A 7 -2.56 19.37 -43.75
CA LEU A 7 -1.37 18.56 -43.46
C LEU A 7 -0.75 18.90 -42.10
N ILE A 8 -0.75 20.18 -41.71
CA ILE A 8 -0.22 20.65 -40.42
C ILE A 8 -1.12 20.18 -39.26
N LEU A 9 -2.44 20.16 -39.45
CA LEU A 9 -3.38 19.70 -38.43
C LEU A 9 -3.28 18.19 -38.17
N VAL A 10 -3.11 17.39 -39.22
CA VAL A 10 -2.95 15.93 -39.10
C VAL A 10 -1.59 15.58 -38.48
N ALA A 11 -0.52 16.30 -38.82
CA ALA A 11 0.79 16.11 -38.20
C ALA A 11 0.78 16.39 -36.68
N ASN A 12 0.08 17.43 -36.23
CA ASN A 12 0.00 17.77 -34.80
C ASN A 12 -0.85 16.77 -33.98
N ILE A 13 -1.90 16.19 -34.57
CA ILE A 13 -2.70 15.13 -33.92
C ILE A 13 -1.88 13.84 -33.80
N ILE A 14 -1.07 13.51 -34.82
CA ILE A 14 -0.21 12.33 -34.80
C ILE A 14 0.94 12.49 -33.78
N ILE A 15 1.53 13.67 -33.65
CA ILE A 15 2.55 13.96 -32.64
C ILE A 15 1.96 13.86 -31.21
N ALA A 16 0.75 14.36 -30.99
CA ALA A 16 0.05 14.23 -29.71
C ALA A 16 -0.33 12.78 -29.36
N SER A 17 -0.52 11.90 -30.35
CA SER A 17 -0.74 10.46 -30.13
C SER A 17 0.54 9.63 -30.02
N LEU A 18 1.69 10.17 -30.41
CA LEU A 18 3.00 9.50 -30.31
C LEU A 18 3.74 9.87 -29.02
N THR A 19 3.43 11.02 -28.43
CA THR A 19 3.70 11.29 -27.03
C THR A 19 2.51 10.78 -26.22
N GLY A 20 2.46 9.47 -26.00
CA GLY A 20 1.76 8.95 -24.82
C GLY A 20 2.46 9.56 -23.62
N ILE A 21 2.09 10.80 -23.27
CA ILE A 21 2.48 11.41 -22.01
C ILE A 21 1.81 10.52 -20.99
N TYR A 22 2.58 9.60 -20.39
CA TYR A 22 2.21 8.96 -19.15
C TYR A 22 1.96 10.12 -18.19
N ALA A 23 0.69 10.51 -18.07
CA ALA A 23 0.30 11.79 -17.48
C ALA A 23 0.73 11.87 -16.00
N ASN A 24 1.11 10.74 -15.41
CA ASN A 24 1.85 10.64 -14.17
C ASN A 24 2.82 9.46 -14.34
N ALA A 25 4.12 9.72 -14.28
CA ALA A 25 5.13 8.69 -14.22
C ALA A 25 6.04 9.03 -13.03
N GLY A 26 5.76 8.41 -11.88
CA GLY A 26 6.56 8.61 -10.67
C GLY A 26 7.97 8.01 -10.74
N THR A 27 8.81 8.45 -9.82
CA THR A 27 10.10 7.86 -9.49
C THR A 27 9.91 6.85 -8.35
N ILE A 28 10.18 5.58 -8.63
CA ILE A 28 9.91 4.46 -7.73
C ILE A 28 11.23 3.91 -7.16
N LEU A 29 11.27 3.69 -5.85
CA LEU A 29 12.33 2.93 -5.18
C LEU A 29 11.85 1.53 -4.84
N ILE A 30 12.60 0.51 -5.25
CA ILE A 30 12.38 -0.90 -4.89
C ILE A 30 13.47 -1.35 -3.91
N THR A 31 13.11 -2.06 -2.84
CA THR A 31 14.09 -2.70 -1.95
C THR A 31 14.53 -4.07 -2.46
N GLU A 32 15.82 -4.38 -2.38
CA GLU A 32 16.39 -5.70 -2.64
C GLU A 32 16.89 -6.36 -1.34
N PHE A 33 16.41 -7.59 -1.05
CA PHE A 33 16.87 -8.46 0.04
C PHE A 33 17.44 -9.80 -0.49
N ASP A 34 16.98 -10.95 0.05
CA ASP A 34 17.62 -12.26 -0.15
C ASP A 34 17.11 -13.07 -1.33
N TYR A 35 15.84 -12.91 -1.71
CA TYR A 35 15.19 -13.73 -2.73
C TYR A 35 15.57 -13.27 -4.15
N GLY A 36 16.85 -13.47 -4.51
CA GLY A 36 17.44 -13.45 -5.86
C GLY A 36 17.26 -12.17 -6.69
N PRO A 37 18.23 -11.80 -7.57
CA PRO A 37 18.13 -10.58 -8.36
C PRO A 37 16.92 -10.56 -9.33
N TYR A 38 16.34 -11.73 -9.65
CA TYR A 38 15.31 -11.88 -10.66
C TYR A 38 13.99 -11.19 -10.32
N ALA A 39 13.50 -11.28 -9.08
CA ALA A 39 12.20 -10.69 -8.72
C ALA A 39 12.26 -9.16 -8.80
N TYR A 40 13.29 -8.54 -8.22
CA TYR A 40 13.47 -7.09 -8.19
C TYR A 40 13.71 -6.51 -9.58
N THR A 41 14.53 -7.16 -10.41
CA THR A 41 14.79 -6.72 -11.79
C THR A 41 13.57 -6.89 -12.69
N THR A 42 12.74 -7.90 -12.44
CA THR A 42 11.46 -8.10 -13.14
C THR A 42 10.45 -7.03 -12.74
N MET A 43 10.26 -6.75 -11.44
CA MET A 43 9.44 -5.61 -10.96
C MET A 43 9.88 -4.30 -11.61
N LYS A 44 11.18 -4.02 -11.59
CA LYS A 44 11.76 -2.84 -12.23
C LYS A 44 11.39 -2.76 -13.70
N SER A 45 11.62 -3.82 -14.47
CA SER A 45 11.34 -3.83 -15.91
C SER A 45 9.85 -3.62 -16.21
N ASN A 46 8.96 -4.22 -15.42
CA ASN A 46 7.51 -4.11 -15.57
C ASN A 46 6.99 -2.69 -15.27
N LEU A 47 7.57 -2.02 -14.28
CA LEU A 47 7.24 -0.64 -13.92
C LEU A 47 7.86 0.37 -14.90
N GLU A 48 9.09 0.15 -15.37
CA GLU A 48 9.69 0.95 -16.44
C GLU A 48 8.90 0.84 -17.75
N ALA A 49 8.35 -0.34 -18.06
CA ALA A 49 7.46 -0.53 -19.20
C ALA A 49 6.13 0.25 -19.07
N ALA A 50 5.73 0.60 -17.85
CA ALA A 50 4.59 1.48 -17.58
C ALA A 50 4.97 2.97 -17.56
N GLY A 51 6.24 3.31 -17.84
CA GLY A 51 6.72 4.69 -17.99
C GLY A 51 7.43 5.27 -16.76
N HIS A 52 7.51 4.54 -15.65
CA HIS A 52 8.13 5.02 -14.41
C HIS A 52 9.67 5.05 -14.49
N THR A 53 10.30 5.90 -13.69
CA THR A 53 11.75 5.80 -13.40
C THR A 53 11.93 4.92 -12.18
N VAL A 54 12.71 3.83 -12.27
CA VAL A 54 12.79 2.85 -11.18
C VAL A 54 14.23 2.60 -10.72
N ASN A 55 14.48 2.80 -9.44
CA ASN A 55 15.74 2.49 -8.79
C ASN A 55 15.58 1.30 -7.84
N ILE A 56 16.65 0.52 -7.68
CA ILE A 56 16.72 -0.56 -6.70
C ILE A 56 17.75 -0.17 -5.65
N VAL A 57 17.39 -0.29 -4.37
CA VAL A 57 18.32 -0.14 -3.24
C VAL A 57 18.57 -1.49 -2.60
N ASN A 58 19.84 -1.84 -2.42
CA ASN A 58 20.23 -2.99 -1.63
C ASN A 58 19.94 -2.73 -0.15
N ALA A 59 18.86 -3.32 0.34
CA ALA A 59 18.34 -3.15 1.69
C ALA A 59 18.98 -4.15 2.68
N LYS A 60 19.89 -5.02 2.23
CA LYS A 60 20.66 -5.93 3.09
C LYS A 60 21.70 -5.21 3.95
N ILE A 61 22.05 -3.98 3.57
CA ILE A 61 23.00 -3.14 4.29
C ILE A 61 22.20 -2.10 5.07
N ALA A 62 22.24 -2.22 6.39
CA ALA A 62 21.55 -1.32 7.30
C ALA A 62 21.93 0.16 7.05
N GLY A 63 20.93 1.03 6.93
CA GLY A 63 21.07 2.47 6.64
C GLY A 63 21.03 2.84 5.16
N ASN A 64 21.12 1.87 4.23
CA ASN A 64 21.05 2.18 2.80
C ASN A 64 19.67 2.69 2.38
N LEU A 65 18.60 2.11 2.92
CA LEU A 65 17.24 2.54 2.59
C LEU A 65 17.00 3.96 3.12
N ALA A 66 17.42 4.25 4.36
CA ALA A 66 17.36 5.60 4.90
C ALA A 66 18.13 6.62 4.04
N THR A 67 19.32 6.26 3.58
CA THR A 67 20.14 7.11 2.71
C THR A 67 19.46 7.37 1.36
N ALA A 68 18.88 6.33 0.76
CA ALA A 68 18.17 6.46 -0.52
C ALA A 68 16.94 7.38 -0.37
N LEU A 69 16.10 7.15 0.62
CA LEU A 69 14.90 7.97 0.88
C LEU A 69 15.27 9.42 1.24
N GLY A 70 16.40 9.64 1.92
CA GLY A 70 16.90 10.97 2.26
C GLY A 70 17.25 11.87 1.07
N SER A 71 17.30 11.33 -0.15
CA SER A 71 17.45 12.15 -1.37
C SER A 71 16.18 12.95 -1.72
N GLY A 72 15.01 12.51 -1.25
CA GLY A 72 13.73 13.18 -1.49
C GLY A 72 13.24 13.16 -2.95
N ILE A 73 13.78 12.28 -3.79
CA ILE A 73 13.43 12.22 -5.23
C ILE A 73 12.36 11.19 -5.57
N TYR A 74 11.98 10.35 -4.61
CA TYR A 74 11.08 9.22 -4.84
C TYR A 74 9.64 9.62 -4.54
N ASP A 75 8.74 9.23 -5.42
CA ASP A 75 7.30 9.40 -5.24
C ASP A 75 6.70 8.15 -4.59
N SER A 76 7.27 6.97 -4.84
CA SER A 76 6.77 5.71 -4.28
C SER A 76 7.89 4.78 -3.80
N LEU A 77 7.58 4.02 -2.76
CA LEU A 77 8.43 2.97 -2.22
C LEU A 77 7.74 1.62 -2.36
N PHE A 78 8.41 0.66 -3.00
CA PHE A 78 8.00 -0.74 -3.06
C PHE A 78 8.96 -1.56 -2.21
N LEU A 79 8.54 -1.85 -0.98
CA LEU A 79 9.31 -2.64 -0.03
C LEU A 79 8.85 -4.10 -0.13
N TYR A 80 9.71 -4.93 -0.72
CA TYR A 80 9.45 -6.35 -0.96
C TYR A 80 10.19 -7.24 0.03
N ASP A 81 9.55 -7.60 1.13
CA ASP A 81 10.10 -8.43 2.21
C ASP A 81 9.79 -9.91 1.99
N LEU A 82 10.63 -10.58 1.20
CA LEU A 82 10.79 -12.02 1.24
C LEU A 82 12.22 -12.32 1.72
N THR A 83 12.43 -12.33 3.03
CA THR A 83 13.70 -12.73 3.63
C THR A 83 13.42 -13.20 5.05
N SER A 84 14.16 -14.19 5.54
CA SER A 84 14.07 -14.64 6.94
C SER A 84 14.97 -13.83 7.89
N ASN A 85 15.63 -12.78 7.40
CA ASN A 85 16.57 -11.96 8.13
C ASN A 85 16.01 -10.54 8.36
N SER A 86 16.26 -9.99 9.54
CA SER A 86 16.01 -8.57 9.83
C SER A 86 17.19 -7.75 9.37
N TYR A 87 17.10 -7.10 8.21
CA TYR A 87 18.14 -6.23 7.67
C TYR A 87 17.95 -4.75 8.03
N LEU A 88 16.71 -4.31 8.17
CA LEU A 88 16.41 -2.90 8.37
C LEU A 88 16.66 -2.47 9.82
N ASN A 89 17.53 -1.48 10.01
CA ASN A 89 17.75 -0.90 11.33
C ASN A 89 16.69 0.16 11.67
N LEU A 90 16.80 0.78 12.86
CA LEU A 90 15.86 1.82 13.27
C LEU A 90 15.83 3.02 12.32
N ALA A 91 16.98 3.42 11.76
CA ALA A 91 17.06 4.54 10.83
C ALA A 91 16.31 4.26 9.53
N ASP A 92 16.45 3.05 8.96
CA ASP A 92 15.70 2.63 7.78
C ASP A 92 14.19 2.64 8.04
N ARG A 93 13.74 2.04 9.14
CA ARG A 93 12.32 1.99 9.51
C ARG A 93 11.74 3.38 9.73
N THR A 94 12.50 4.27 10.38
CA THR A 94 12.09 5.66 10.63
C THR A 94 12.02 6.45 9.33
N ALA A 95 12.94 6.22 8.40
CA ALA A 95 12.90 6.84 7.08
C ALA A 95 11.67 6.39 6.28
N VAL A 96 11.29 5.11 6.34
CA VAL A 96 10.05 4.62 5.71
C VAL A 96 8.81 5.24 6.36
N ALA A 97 8.74 5.29 7.69
CA ALA A 97 7.63 5.94 8.39
C ALA A 97 7.53 7.44 8.05
N GLY A 98 8.67 8.14 7.97
CA GLY A 98 8.74 9.53 7.55
C GLY A 98 8.33 9.74 6.08
N PHE A 99 8.73 8.83 5.19
CA PHE A 99 8.30 8.82 3.79
C PHE A 99 6.79 8.65 3.68
N TYR A 100 6.21 7.67 4.39
CA TYR A 100 4.75 7.51 4.46
C TYR A 100 4.05 8.78 4.97
N GLY A 101 4.58 9.45 6.00
CA GLY A 101 4.00 10.69 6.51
C GLY A 101 3.95 11.86 5.52
N VAL A 102 4.66 11.78 4.38
CA VAL A 102 4.60 12.76 3.28
C VAL A 102 3.61 12.37 2.19
N HIS A 103 3.46 11.07 1.92
CA HIS A 103 2.69 10.56 0.77
C HIS A 103 1.29 10.00 1.17
N ASP A 104 1.12 9.53 2.41
CA ASP A 104 -0.13 9.10 3.06
C ASP A 104 -0.99 8.06 2.30
N SER A 105 -0.39 7.32 1.37
CA SER A 105 -1.02 6.18 0.72
C SER A 105 -0.23 4.91 0.99
N ILE A 106 -0.94 3.82 1.27
CA ILE A 106 -0.33 2.53 1.60
C ILE A 106 -1.13 1.39 0.96
N VAL A 107 -0.41 0.40 0.47
CA VAL A 107 -0.94 -0.91 0.07
C VAL A 107 -0.15 -1.97 0.81
N ILE A 108 -0.82 -2.89 1.49
CA ILE A 108 -0.21 -4.04 2.14
C ILE A 108 -0.63 -5.28 1.37
N ASP A 109 0.34 -6.01 0.82
CA ASP A 109 0.14 -7.21 0.01
C ASP A 109 0.90 -8.39 0.63
N SER A 110 0.18 -9.30 1.28
CA SER A 110 0.74 -10.49 1.94
C SER A 110 0.93 -11.68 1.01
N ARG A 111 0.97 -11.45 -0.31
CA ARG A 111 1.11 -12.49 -1.32
C ARG A 111 2.35 -12.30 -2.18
N SER A 112 3.35 -11.59 -1.68
CA SER A 112 4.55 -11.28 -2.45
C SER A 112 5.31 -12.53 -2.90
N TYR A 113 5.15 -13.64 -2.18
CA TYR A 113 5.58 -14.96 -2.63
C TYR A 113 4.99 -15.34 -4.00
N GLY A 114 3.70 -15.04 -4.25
CA GLY A 114 3.06 -15.21 -5.56
C GLY A 114 3.79 -14.46 -6.68
N TYR A 115 4.09 -13.18 -6.46
CA TYR A 115 4.87 -12.38 -7.41
C TYR A 115 6.27 -12.97 -7.65
N TYR A 116 6.96 -13.52 -6.64
CA TYR A 116 8.25 -14.18 -6.84
C TYR A 116 8.21 -15.28 -7.91
N PHE A 117 7.21 -16.17 -7.83
CA PHE A 117 7.10 -17.31 -8.76
C PHE A 117 6.38 -16.95 -10.05
N GLN A 118 5.57 -15.89 -10.05
CA GLN A 118 4.67 -15.56 -11.14
C GLN A 118 4.84 -14.12 -11.64
N GLY A 119 5.96 -13.44 -11.38
CA GLY A 119 6.13 -12.01 -11.69
C GLY A 119 6.08 -11.64 -13.18
N ASN A 120 6.03 -12.62 -14.09
CA ASN A 120 5.77 -12.45 -15.53
C ASN A 120 4.33 -12.80 -15.94
N ASN A 121 3.49 -13.24 -15.01
CA ASN A 121 2.07 -13.44 -15.22
C ASN A 121 1.42 -12.07 -15.47
N ALA A 122 0.56 -11.97 -16.49
CA ALA A 122 -0.05 -10.70 -16.87
C ALA A 122 -0.84 -10.03 -15.73
N SER A 123 -1.51 -10.80 -14.88
CA SER A 123 -2.25 -10.31 -13.72
C SER A 123 -1.31 -9.75 -12.64
N GLU A 124 -0.18 -10.42 -12.36
CA GLU A 124 0.83 -9.93 -11.41
C GLU A 124 1.49 -8.63 -11.88
N VAL A 125 1.88 -8.59 -13.15
CA VAL A 125 2.42 -7.38 -13.80
C VAL A 125 1.39 -6.24 -13.70
N LYS A 126 0.13 -6.53 -14.01
CA LYS A 126 -0.91 -5.52 -14.06
C LYS A 126 -1.26 -4.99 -12.68
N LEU A 127 -1.30 -5.85 -11.67
CA LEU A 127 -1.48 -5.44 -10.26
C LEU A 127 -0.38 -4.44 -9.85
N LEU A 128 0.89 -4.78 -10.08
CA LEU A 128 2.02 -3.92 -9.71
C LEU A 128 1.93 -2.54 -10.40
N GLN A 129 1.56 -2.53 -11.68
CA GLN A 129 1.33 -1.30 -12.45
C GLN A 129 0.14 -0.49 -11.93
N ASN A 130 -0.95 -1.15 -11.54
CA ASN A 130 -2.13 -0.47 -11.00
C ASN A 130 -1.83 0.16 -9.63
N ILE A 131 -1.03 -0.51 -8.79
CA ILE A 131 -0.56 0.06 -7.51
C ILE A 131 0.26 1.33 -7.77
N ALA A 132 1.21 1.29 -8.71
CA ALA A 132 2.02 2.47 -9.07
C ALA A 132 1.16 3.61 -9.64
N ALA A 133 0.19 3.30 -10.50
CA ALA A 133 -0.73 4.29 -11.05
C ALA A 133 -1.62 4.95 -9.97
N GLU A 134 -2.06 4.18 -8.98
CA GLU A 134 -2.82 4.72 -7.85
C GLU A 134 -1.96 5.64 -6.98
N PHE A 135 -0.73 5.26 -6.66
CA PHE A 135 0.19 6.14 -5.94
C PHE A 135 0.46 7.43 -6.71
N ASP A 136 0.69 7.36 -8.02
CA ASP A 136 0.84 8.54 -8.86
C ASP A 136 -0.37 9.49 -8.78
N SER A 137 -1.59 8.95 -8.67
CA SER A 137 -2.80 9.76 -8.50
C SER A 137 -2.99 10.34 -7.09
N ARG A 138 -2.23 9.83 -6.11
CA ARG A 138 -2.36 10.14 -4.67
C ARG A 138 -1.14 10.84 -4.09
N ASN A 139 -0.31 11.44 -4.95
CA ASN A 139 0.94 12.08 -4.55
C ASN A 139 1.91 11.10 -3.87
N GLY A 140 2.00 9.88 -4.38
CA GLY A 140 2.92 8.85 -3.93
C GLY A 140 2.34 7.80 -2.99
N GLY A 141 3.19 6.92 -2.47
CA GLY A 141 2.79 5.92 -1.48
C GLY A 141 3.81 4.82 -1.18
N VAL A 142 3.45 3.95 -0.23
CA VAL A 142 4.26 2.80 0.17
C VAL A 142 3.50 1.51 -0.12
N TRP A 143 4.11 0.64 -0.93
CA TRP A 143 3.67 -0.75 -1.06
C TRP A 143 4.54 -1.63 -0.18
N PHE A 144 3.92 -2.36 0.73
CA PHE A 144 4.55 -3.43 1.48
C PHE A 144 4.16 -4.77 0.86
N GLY A 145 5.09 -5.34 0.12
CA GLY A 145 5.00 -6.71 -0.33
C GLY A 145 5.65 -7.65 0.68
N THR A 146 4.88 -8.54 1.30
CA THR A 146 5.38 -9.54 2.27
C THR A 146 4.61 -10.86 2.11
N ASP A 147 4.74 -11.76 3.07
CA ASP A 147 3.99 -13.01 3.17
C ASP A 147 3.59 -13.28 4.64
N HIS A 148 3.07 -14.47 4.96
CA HIS A 148 2.63 -14.86 6.30
C HIS A 148 3.72 -15.38 7.23
N ASP A 149 4.80 -15.94 6.68
CA ASP A 149 5.79 -16.61 7.52
C ASP A 149 6.35 -15.58 8.52
N PRO A 150 6.41 -15.87 9.83
CA PRO A 150 7.05 -15.01 10.82
C PRO A 150 8.48 -14.62 10.42
N ASP A 151 9.12 -15.44 9.59
CA ASP A 151 10.39 -15.12 8.97
C ASP A 151 10.28 -14.02 7.91
N TRP A 152 9.25 -14.00 7.07
CA TRP A 152 9.09 -13.11 5.91
C TRP A 152 8.36 -11.80 6.20
N THR A 153 7.99 -11.56 7.46
CA THR A 153 7.45 -10.27 7.93
C THR A 153 8.45 -9.49 8.80
N LYS A 154 9.68 -9.98 8.95
CA LYS A 154 10.68 -9.46 9.91
C LYS A 154 11.10 -8.02 9.64
N ASN A 155 10.99 -7.53 8.40
CA ASN A 155 11.31 -6.15 8.07
C ASN A 155 10.05 -5.29 8.01
N VAL A 156 8.94 -5.81 7.45
CA VAL A 156 7.67 -5.08 7.29
C VAL A 156 6.96 -4.84 8.63
N ASN A 157 6.74 -5.87 9.45
CA ASN A 157 5.94 -5.72 10.67
C ASN A 157 6.51 -4.68 11.66
N PRO A 158 7.83 -4.60 11.90
CA PRO A 158 8.38 -3.52 12.71
C PRO A 158 8.16 -2.11 12.15
N ILE A 159 8.02 -1.96 10.82
CA ILE A 159 7.68 -0.68 10.19
C ILE A 159 6.19 -0.38 10.37
N LEU A 160 5.31 -1.35 10.12
CA LEU A 160 3.87 -1.21 10.32
C LEU A 160 3.55 -0.80 11.76
N SER A 161 4.14 -1.47 12.75
CA SER A 161 3.98 -1.09 14.16
C SER A 161 4.49 0.33 14.46
N LEU A 162 5.61 0.75 13.85
CA LEU A 162 6.14 2.10 14.02
C LEU A 162 5.21 3.17 13.42
N MET A 163 4.55 2.83 12.32
CA MET A 163 3.58 3.68 11.64
C MET A 163 2.19 3.64 12.28
N GLY A 164 1.96 2.78 13.27
CA GLY A 164 0.67 2.61 13.95
C GLY A 164 -0.36 1.84 13.14
N PHE A 165 0.09 0.89 12.31
CA PHE A 165 -0.76 -0.11 11.66
C PHE A 165 -0.71 -1.43 12.43
N ASP A 166 -1.79 -2.20 12.35
CA ASP A 166 -1.75 -3.59 12.75
C ASP A 166 -0.81 -4.38 11.82
N THR A 167 -0.14 -5.39 12.39
CA THR A 167 0.86 -6.18 11.68
C THR A 167 0.25 -7.25 10.80
N VAL A 168 0.95 -7.65 9.74
CA VAL A 168 0.59 -8.84 8.97
C VAL A 168 0.76 -10.08 9.86
N ALA A 169 -0.26 -10.94 9.89
CA ALA A 169 -0.32 -12.10 10.77
C ALA A 169 -1.06 -13.28 10.10
N GLY A 170 -1.18 -14.42 10.81
CA GLY A 170 -1.91 -15.59 10.33
C GLY A 170 -1.23 -16.30 9.15
N SER A 171 -1.72 -17.49 8.79
CA SER A 171 -1.28 -18.27 7.63
C SER A 171 -2.49 -18.96 7.03
N HIS A 172 -2.82 -18.61 5.79
CA HIS A 172 -4.11 -18.95 5.18
C HIS A 172 -3.90 -19.59 3.82
N SER A 173 -4.50 -20.77 3.61
CA SER A 173 -4.45 -21.52 2.34
C SER A 173 -5.78 -21.49 1.58
N GLN A 174 -6.71 -20.62 1.99
CA GLN A 174 -8.01 -20.50 1.38
C GLN A 174 -7.87 -19.87 -0.02
N ALA A 175 -8.42 -20.52 -1.05
CA ALA A 175 -8.41 -19.94 -2.38
C ALA A 175 -9.17 -18.62 -2.42
N VAL A 176 -8.67 -17.69 -3.22
CA VAL A 176 -9.33 -16.40 -3.47
C VAL A 176 -10.74 -16.65 -4.01
N ASN A 177 -11.72 -16.03 -3.37
CA ASN A 177 -13.13 -16.10 -3.78
C ASN A 177 -13.86 -14.76 -3.62
N SER A 178 -13.17 -13.72 -3.14
CA SER A 178 -13.75 -12.41 -2.87
C SER A 178 -12.78 -11.31 -3.29
N TRP A 179 -13.31 -10.26 -3.90
CA TRP A 179 -12.57 -9.08 -4.32
C TRP A 179 -13.53 -7.91 -4.46
N ASP A 180 -13.01 -6.70 -4.32
CA ASP A 180 -13.78 -5.49 -4.61
C ASP A 180 -14.02 -5.39 -6.13
N PRO A 181 -15.27 -5.43 -6.62
CA PRO A 181 -15.59 -5.33 -8.04
C PRO A 181 -15.26 -3.95 -8.64
N ALA A 182 -15.10 -2.92 -7.82
CA ALA A 182 -14.68 -1.58 -8.22
C ALA A 182 -13.19 -1.32 -7.94
N SER A 183 -12.43 -2.35 -7.54
CA SER A 183 -11.02 -2.22 -7.20
C SER A 183 -10.20 -1.70 -8.36
N VAL A 184 -9.68 -0.48 -8.21
CA VAL A 184 -8.69 0.11 -9.12
C VAL A 184 -7.43 -0.75 -9.25
N LEU A 185 -7.04 -1.45 -8.18
CA LEU A 185 -5.90 -2.36 -8.16
C LEU A 185 -6.10 -3.59 -9.06
N LEU A 186 -7.36 -4.00 -9.29
CA LEU A 186 -7.70 -5.19 -10.06
C LEU A 186 -8.12 -4.89 -11.51
N SER A 187 -7.96 -3.65 -11.97
CA SER A 187 -8.27 -3.29 -13.36
C SER A 187 -7.39 -4.06 -14.35
N GLY A 188 -8.00 -4.93 -15.17
CA GLY A 188 -7.28 -5.80 -16.12
C GLY A 188 -6.52 -6.96 -15.47
N VAL A 189 -6.79 -7.23 -14.19
CA VAL A 189 -6.25 -8.36 -13.43
C VAL A 189 -7.31 -9.46 -13.40
N THR A 190 -6.92 -10.72 -13.60
CA THR A 190 -7.76 -11.87 -13.29
C THR A 190 -7.48 -12.27 -11.83
N PRO A 191 -8.40 -12.05 -10.87
CA PRO A 191 -8.12 -12.26 -9.45
C PRO A 191 -7.61 -13.66 -9.12
N THR A 192 -8.17 -14.69 -9.74
CA THR A 192 -7.77 -16.08 -9.51
C THR A 192 -6.35 -16.41 -9.99
N ASP A 193 -5.80 -15.65 -10.93
CA ASP A 193 -4.42 -15.86 -11.41
C ASP A 193 -3.39 -15.48 -10.35
N LEU A 194 -3.75 -14.56 -9.45
CA LEU A 194 -2.89 -14.09 -8.37
C LEU A 194 -2.88 -15.03 -7.16
N TRP A 195 -3.63 -16.13 -7.22
CA TRP A 195 -3.58 -17.21 -6.24
C TRP A 195 -2.71 -18.33 -6.79
N GLY A 196 -1.39 -18.27 -6.51
CA GLY A 196 -0.35 -19.15 -7.04
C GLY A 196 -0.48 -20.64 -6.65
N SER A 197 -1.55 -21.31 -7.08
CA SER A 197 -1.77 -22.76 -6.97
C SER A 197 -1.75 -23.33 -5.54
N GLY A 198 -2.28 -22.60 -4.55
CA GLY A 198 -2.45 -23.11 -3.18
C GLY A 198 -1.31 -22.76 -2.21
N ALA A 199 -0.49 -21.76 -2.54
CA ALA A 199 0.40 -21.12 -1.57
C ALA A 199 -0.40 -20.56 -0.38
N SER A 200 0.14 -20.64 0.83
CA SER A 200 -0.41 -19.91 1.97
C SER A 200 0.00 -18.44 1.89
N VAL A 201 -0.83 -17.57 2.47
CA VAL A 201 -0.63 -16.11 2.47
C VAL A 201 -0.95 -15.53 3.85
N GLY A 202 -0.48 -14.32 4.10
CA GLY A 202 -0.78 -13.59 5.33
C GLY A 202 -2.16 -12.96 5.34
N HIS A 203 -2.61 -12.59 6.52
CA HIS A 203 -3.74 -11.71 6.77
C HIS A 203 -3.20 -10.28 6.93
N VAL A 204 -3.61 -9.38 6.04
CA VAL A 204 -3.30 -7.94 6.15
C VAL A 204 -4.40 -7.21 6.91
N SER A 205 -4.10 -6.08 7.53
CA SER A 205 -5.11 -5.41 8.37
C SER A 205 -6.24 -4.77 7.57
N LEU A 206 -7.43 -4.70 8.19
CA LEU A 206 -8.64 -4.02 7.70
C LEU A 206 -9.17 -3.09 8.79
N GLY A 207 -10.07 -2.18 8.40
CA GLY A 207 -10.71 -1.25 9.31
C GLY A 207 -9.80 -0.12 9.78
N ILE A 208 -10.30 0.65 10.74
CA ILE A 208 -9.57 1.76 11.34
C ILE A 208 -8.38 1.24 12.14
N GLN A 209 -7.20 1.61 11.69
CA GLN A 209 -5.91 1.27 12.28
C GLN A 209 -5.62 2.15 13.52
N PRO A 210 -4.67 1.76 14.39
CA PRO A 210 -4.28 2.57 15.56
C PRO A 210 -3.88 4.02 15.25
N ASN A 211 -3.36 4.30 14.04
CA ASN A 211 -3.04 5.65 13.58
C ASN A 211 -4.22 6.43 12.96
N GLY A 212 -5.41 5.82 12.89
CA GLY A 212 -6.64 6.42 12.36
C GLY A 212 -6.87 6.22 10.86
N VAL A 213 -5.94 5.56 10.14
CA VAL A 213 -6.11 5.23 8.73
C VAL A 213 -7.10 4.08 8.58
N ASP A 214 -8.00 4.17 7.61
CA ASP A 214 -8.98 3.13 7.31
C ASP A 214 -8.45 2.20 6.21
N MET A 215 -8.17 0.95 6.54
CA MET A 215 -7.69 -0.06 5.59
C MET A 215 -8.85 -0.83 4.98
N ARG A 216 -8.89 -0.88 3.65
CA ARG A 216 -10.03 -1.41 2.88
C ARG A 216 -9.67 -2.68 2.14
N PHE A 217 -10.63 -3.59 2.08
CA PHE A 217 -10.49 -4.87 1.40
C PHE A 217 -10.46 -4.67 -0.12
N HIS A 218 -9.40 -5.15 -0.78
CA HIS A 218 -9.35 -5.20 -2.24
C HIS A 218 -9.47 -6.62 -2.78
N PHE A 219 -8.87 -7.60 -2.09
CA PHE A 219 -8.66 -8.93 -2.61
C PHE A 219 -8.40 -9.95 -1.51
N GLY A 220 -9.04 -11.12 -1.57
CA GLY A 220 -8.78 -12.21 -0.63
C GLY A 220 -9.81 -13.34 -0.64
N HIS A 221 -10.08 -13.86 0.55
CA HIS A 221 -11.11 -14.87 0.79
C HIS A 221 -12.21 -14.31 1.70
N SER A 222 -13.46 -14.71 1.49
CA SER A 222 -14.57 -14.41 2.38
C SER A 222 -15.51 -15.62 2.44
N SER A 223 -15.81 -16.09 3.64
CA SER A 223 -16.90 -17.04 3.86
C SER A 223 -17.41 -16.98 5.29
N GLY A 224 -18.66 -17.35 5.53
CA GLY A 224 -19.22 -17.41 6.89
C GLY A 224 -18.49 -18.37 7.86
N THR A 225 -17.66 -19.29 7.35
CA THR A 225 -16.83 -20.18 8.18
C THR A 225 -15.53 -19.53 8.64
N TYR A 226 -14.90 -18.74 7.77
CA TYR A 226 -13.56 -18.19 7.99
C TYR A 226 -13.55 -16.68 8.22
N GLY A 227 -14.68 -16.00 8.06
CA GLY A 227 -14.75 -14.55 7.95
C GLY A 227 -14.09 -14.04 6.67
N ALA A 228 -13.85 -12.73 6.64
CA ALA A 228 -12.98 -12.12 5.64
C ALA A 228 -11.50 -12.38 5.99
N ILE A 229 -10.76 -12.90 5.03
CA ILE A 229 -9.30 -13.03 5.06
C ILE A 229 -8.74 -12.14 3.93
N PRO A 230 -8.35 -10.90 4.23
CA PRO A 230 -7.74 -10.00 3.26
C PRO A 230 -6.32 -10.44 2.95
N TYR A 231 -5.98 -10.48 1.66
CA TYR A 231 -4.62 -10.70 1.21
C TYR A 231 -3.99 -9.42 0.66
N ILE A 232 -4.82 -8.50 0.16
CA ILE A 232 -4.43 -7.13 -0.13
C ILE A 232 -5.43 -6.19 0.52
N SER A 233 -4.90 -5.20 1.24
CA SER A 233 -5.65 -4.05 1.72
C SER A 233 -4.90 -2.76 1.40
N ALA A 234 -5.65 -1.65 1.33
CA ALA A 234 -5.09 -0.34 1.04
C ALA A 234 -5.79 0.74 1.86
N SER A 235 -5.15 1.91 2.02
CA SER A 235 -5.76 3.08 2.66
C SER A 235 -6.82 3.79 1.81
N PHE A 236 -7.30 3.13 0.75
CA PHE A 236 -8.24 3.66 -0.21
C PHE A 236 -9.14 2.55 -0.74
N GLY A 237 -10.21 2.92 -1.45
CA GLY A 237 -11.33 2.03 -1.74
C GLY A 237 -12.45 2.23 -0.73
N ASN A 238 -13.57 1.54 -0.92
CA ASN A 238 -14.74 1.63 -0.03
C ASN A 238 -15.43 0.27 0.16
N PHE A 239 -14.82 -0.80 -0.32
CA PHE A 239 -15.40 -2.12 -0.25
C PHE A 239 -15.19 -2.73 1.13
N ILE A 240 -16.25 -3.37 1.62
CA ILE A 240 -16.28 -4.17 2.84
C ILE A 240 -16.66 -5.57 2.37
N ALA A 241 -15.83 -6.56 2.68
CA ALA A 241 -16.09 -7.92 2.25
C ALA A 241 -17.38 -8.47 2.90
N PRO A 242 -18.10 -9.41 2.28
CA PRO A 242 -19.38 -9.91 2.80
C PRO A 242 -19.32 -10.46 4.23
N ASP A 243 -18.19 -11.05 4.64
CA ASP A 243 -17.98 -11.63 5.97
C ASP A 243 -16.95 -10.83 6.80
N GLU A 244 -16.71 -9.56 6.46
CA GLU A 244 -15.97 -8.58 7.27
C GLU A 244 -16.93 -7.89 8.25
N ASP A 245 -16.48 -7.57 9.47
CA ASP A 245 -17.31 -6.82 10.42
C ASP A 245 -17.39 -5.34 9.98
N PRO A 246 -18.56 -4.83 9.56
CA PRO A 246 -18.65 -3.46 9.08
C PRO A 246 -18.36 -2.41 10.16
N SER A 247 -18.42 -2.80 11.45
CA SER A 247 -18.11 -1.92 12.56
C SER A 247 -16.62 -1.60 12.70
N ASP A 248 -15.75 -2.39 12.07
CA ASP A 248 -14.31 -2.11 12.00
C ASP A 248 -13.99 -0.83 11.23
N HIS A 249 -14.93 -0.32 10.42
CA HIS A 249 -14.83 0.95 9.70
C HIS A 249 -15.64 2.09 10.33
N ALA A 250 -16.32 1.85 11.46
CA ALA A 250 -17.03 2.91 12.15
C ALA A 250 -15.99 3.86 12.77
N SER A 251 -16.11 5.16 12.45
CA SER A 251 -15.21 6.18 12.98
C SER A 251 -15.10 6.09 14.51
N VAL A 252 -13.87 5.95 15.02
CA VAL A 252 -13.60 6.10 16.46
C VAL A 252 -14.08 7.51 16.86
N PRO A 253 -14.87 7.68 17.94
CA PRO A 253 -15.31 9.00 18.37
C PRO A 253 -14.11 9.93 18.50
N GLU A 254 -14.12 11.07 17.80
CA GLU A 254 -12.98 11.97 17.80
C GLU A 254 -12.56 12.32 19.23
N PRO A 255 -11.24 12.44 19.51
CA PRO A 255 -10.72 12.84 20.82
C PRO A 255 -11.30 14.18 21.33
N THR A 256 -11.81 15.01 20.41
CA THR A 256 -12.48 16.28 20.70
C THR A 256 -13.68 16.11 21.63
N THR A 257 -14.40 15.00 21.56
CA THR A 257 -15.53 14.71 22.46
C THR A 257 -15.09 14.52 23.91
N ILE A 258 -13.93 13.88 24.14
CA ILE A 258 -13.36 13.67 25.48
C ILE A 258 -12.80 14.97 26.05
N ILE A 259 -12.16 15.80 25.20
CA ILE A 259 -11.66 17.12 25.60
C ILE A 259 -12.82 18.07 25.94
N LEU A 260 -13.89 18.09 25.15
CA LEU A 260 -15.10 18.88 25.44
C LEU A 260 -15.81 18.42 26.73
N LEU A 261 -15.88 17.11 26.98
CA LEU A 261 -16.41 16.58 28.23
C LEU A 261 -15.52 16.96 29.43
N GLY A 262 -14.19 16.89 29.27
CA GLY A 262 -13.22 17.29 30.29
C GLY A 262 -13.28 18.78 30.66
N ILE A 263 -13.40 19.66 29.65
CA ILE A 263 -13.57 21.11 29.86
C ILE A 263 -14.94 21.42 30.49
N GLY A 264 -16.00 20.70 30.09
CA GLY A 264 -17.34 20.84 30.67
C GLY A 264 -17.37 20.53 32.17
N ILE A 265 -16.71 19.46 32.60
CA ILE A 265 -16.64 19.07 34.02
C ILE A 265 -15.77 20.05 34.83
N ALA A 266 -14.66 20.55 34.25
CA ALA A 266 -13.82 21.56 34.90
C ALA A 266 -14.59 22.88 35.15
N ASN A 267 -15.40 23.34 34.20
CA ASN A 267 -16.20 24.56 34.36
C ASN A 267 -17.32 24.42 35.41
N MET A 268 -17.91 23.23 35.57
CA MET A 268 -18.86 22.95 36.67
C MET A 268 -18.18 22.94 38.05
N GLY A 269 -16.92 22.50 38.14
CA GLY A 269 -16.12 22.53 39.37
C GLY A 269 -15.80 23.95 39.86
N PHE A 270 -15.52 24.88 38.93
CA PHE A 270 -15.24 26.28 39.26
C PHE A 270 -16.50 27.09 39.57
N SER A 271 -17.64 26.81 38.91
CA SER A 271 -18.88 27.55 39.18
C SER A 271 -19.45 27.31 40.58
N ARG A 272 -19.18 26.16 41.21
CA ARG A 272 -19.62 25.86 42.59
C ARG A 272 -18.78 26.52 43.69
N ARG A 273 -17.58 27.02 43.38
CA ARG A 273 -16.70 27.66 44.38
C ARG A 273 -17.05 29.13 44.63
N ASN A 274 -17.75 29.79 43.70
CA ASN A 274 -18.14 31.21 43.84
C ASN A 274 -19.49 31.45 44.51
N THR A 275 -20.18 30.40 44.97
CA THR A 275 -21.53 30.52 45.58
C THR A 275 -21.55 30.37 47.11
N ARG A 276 -20.37 30.33 47.77
CA ARG A 276 -20.25 30.21 49.25
C ARG A 276 -19.65 31.43 49.95
N GLN A 277 -19.78 32.61 49.34
CA GLN A 277 -19.52 33.88 50.03
C GLN A 277 -20.61 34.90 49.68
N ARG A 278 -21.77 34.77 50.34
CA ARG A 278 -22.67 35.86 50.69
C ARG A 278 -23.33 35.53 52.01
#